data_AF-A0A218VCB2-F1
#
_entry.id   AF-A0A218VCB2-F1
#
_cell.length_a   1.000
_cell.length_b   1.000
_cell.length_c   1.000
_cell.angle_alpha   90.00
_cell.angle_beta   90.00
_cell.angle_gamma   90.00
#
_symmetry.space_group_name_H-M   'P 1'
#
loop_
_entity.id
_entity.type
_entity.pdbx_description
1 polymer ?
#
loop_
_entity_poly.entity_id
_entity_poly.type
_entity_poly.pdbx_seq_one_letter_code
_entity_poly.pdbx_strand_id
1 'polypeptide(L)'
;MLGEKVSSGTIKYYVTEVIIQSDEGSFSPTPRSQFVQSIVAQCLLELSSAKSTFRFTIKGDNGKTYILIWLLNSDTLLVESSGSSSSHRDFTLFGDTLTPSSGPVGTWNALKVLYQPCIQCRNKELADAWEDDLGVHPLKFPSETCLELLLILGLSTTSLPPSLRCMNSFQVAFLKM
;
A
#
# COMPACT_ATOMS: atom_id res chain seq x y z
N MET A 1 13.25 -30.69 -6.12
CA MET A 1 14.02 -31.11 -4.92
C MET A 1 15.47 -30.69 -5.12
N LEU A 2 16.06 -29.97 -4.17
CA LEU A 2 17.49 -29.59 -4.19
C LEU A 2 18.31 -30.71 -3.52
N GLY A 3 19.23 -31.32 -4.27
CA GLY A 3 20.11 -32.35 -3.77
C GLY A 3 21.19 -32.73 -4.78
N GLU A 4 22.33 -33.24 -4.29
CA GLU A 4 23.43 -33.74 -5.13
C GLU A 4 23.48 -35.27 -5.10
N LYS A 5 23.66 -35.89 -6.27
CA LYS A 5 23.87 -37.34 -6.38
C LYS A 5 25.34 -37.64 -6.12
N VAL A 6 25.64 -38.26 -4.99
CA VAL A 6 27.01 -38.54 -4.55
C VAL A 6 27.49 -39.89 -5.07
N SER A 7 26.58 -40.87 -5.26
CA SER A 7 26.89 -42.18 -5.82
C SER A 7 25.65 -42.87 -6.42
N SER A 8 25.82 -44.08 -6.98
CA SER A 8 24.71 -44.88 -7.49
C SER A 8 23.85 -45.41 -6.34
N GLY A 9 22.80 -44.67 -6.00
CA GLY A 9 21.84 -45.02 -4.95
C GLY A 9 21.76 -44.00 -3.80
N THR A 10 22.69 -43.05 -3.72
CA THR A 10 22.74 -42.05 -2.64
C THR A 10 22.52 -40.64 -3.16
N ILE A 11 21.49 -39.99 -2.65
CA ILE A 11 21.17 -38.58 -2.88
C ILE A 11 21.30 -37.84 -1.55
N LYS A 12 22.11 -36.78 -1.54
CA LYS A 12 22.25 -35.89 -0.39
C LYS A 12 21.27 -34.73 -0.55
N TYR A 13 20.36 -34.59 0.40
CA TYR A 13 19.38 -33.50 0.43
C TYR A 13 19.94 -32.32 1.22
N TYR A 14 19.71 -31.11 0.72
CA TYR A 14 19.97 -29.89 1.47
C TYR A 14 18.63 -29.35 1.96
N VAL A 15 18.52 -29.20 3.28
CA VAL A 15 17.37 -28.57 3.94
C VAL A 15 17.89 -27.32 4.66
N THR A 16 17.30 -26.18 4.35
CA THR A 16 17.57 -24.92 5.05
C THR A 16 16.32 -24.58 5.86
N GLU A 17 16.48 -24.50 7.18
CA GLU A 17 15.44 -24.02 8.09
C GLU A 17 15.72 -22.56 8.43
N VAL A 18 14.68 -21.73 8.41
CA VAL A 18 14.75 -20.33 8.85
C VAL A 18 13.81 -20.20 10.05
N ILE A 19 14.38 -19.88 11.21
CA ILE A 19 13.64 -19.67 12.45
C ILE A 19 13.60 -18.17 12.72
N ILE A 20 12.39 -17.60 12.78
CA ILE A 20 12.19 -16.21 13.19
C ILE A 20 11.97 -16.23 14.71
N GLN A 21 12.99 -15.81 15.46
CA GLN A 21 12.91 -15.69 16.91
C GLN A 21 12.62 -14.23 17.27
N SER A 22 11.53 -13.99 17.99
CA SER A 22 11.27 -12.68 18.58
C SER A 22 12.28 -12.43 19.70
N ASP A 23 13.01 -11.33 19.64
CA ASP A 23 13.90 -10.89 20.72
C ASP A 23 13.09 -10.62 22.01
N GLU A 24 13.65 -10.91 23.19
CA GLU A 24 12.97 -10.71 24.49
C GLU A 24 12.76 -9.22 24.83
N GLY A 25 13.27 -8.31 24.00
CA GLY A 25 12.99 -6.87 24.06
C GLY A 25 11.54 -6.53 23.68
N SER A 26 11.10 -5.30 24.01
CA SER A 26 9.77 -4.80 23.66
C SER A 26 9.63 -4.64 22.14
N PHE A 27 9.24 -5.70 21.44
CA PHE A 27 8.87 -5.65 20.04
C PHE A 27 7.53 -4.93 19.91
N SER A 28 7.54 -3.75 19.30
CA SER A 28 6.33 -3.07 18.86
C SER A 28 6.11 -3.39 17.38
N PRO A 29 5.25 -4.37 17.03
CA PRO A 29 4.98 -4.67 15.64
C PRO A 29 4.40 -3.44 14.96
N THR A 30 4.93 -3.11 13.77
CA THR A 30 4.33 -2.07 12.92
C THR A 30 2.88 -2.45 12.63
N PRO A 31 1.90 -1.55 12.84
CA PRO A 31 0.53 -1.79 12.45
C PRO A 31 0.43 -2.21 10.99
N ARG A 32 -0.47 -3.15 10.71
CA ARG A 32 -0.61 -3.70 9.36
C ARG A 32 -0.95 -2.63 8.32
N SER A 33 -1.83 -1.69 8.69
CA SER A 33 -2.21 -0.53 7.90
C SER A 33 -0.99 0.29 7.47
N GLN A 34 -0.11 0.60 8.41
CA GLN A 34 1.14 1.32 8.18
C GLN A 34 2.07 0.51 7.28
N PHE A 35 2.23 -0.79 7.54
CA PHE A 35 3.05 -1.67 6.70
C PHE A 35 2.56 -1.69 5.24
N VAL A 36 1.25 -1.89 5.01
CA VAL A 36 0.67 -1.89 3.66
C VAL A 36 0.90 -0.55 2.97
N GLN A 37 0.67 0.55 3.69
CA GLN A 37 0.87 1.90 3.16
C GLN A 37 2.32 2.14 2.75
N SER A 38 3.28 1.86 3.62
CA SER A 38 4.73 2.05 3.38
C SER A 38 5.24 1.17 2.24
N ILE A 39 4.86 -0.11 2.19
CA ILE A 39 5.30 -1.03 1.12
C ILE A 39 4.77 -0.58 -0.24
N VAL A 40 3.47 -0.24 -0.33
CA VAL A 40 2.89 0.22 -1.59
C VAL A 40 3.53 1.55 -2.02
N ALA A 41 3.73 2.48 -1.08
CA ALA A 41 4.39 3.75 -1.37
C ALA A 41 5.82 3.52 -1.89
N GLN A 42 6.59 2.66 -1.24
CA GLN A 42 7.95 2.32 -1.68
C GLN A 42 7.97 1.72 -3.09
N CYS A 43 7.07 0.75 -3.38
CA CYS A 43 6.97 0.17 -4.72
C CYS A 43 6.66 1.22 -5.78
N LEU A 44 5.70 2.12 -5.53
CA LEU A 44 5.35 3.19 -6.47
C LEU A 44 6.55 4.11 -6.74
N LEU A 45 7.27 4.51 -5.69
CA LEU A 45 8.45 5.37 -5.80
C LEU A 45 9.56 4.69 -6.61
N GLU A 46 9.94 3.47 -6.23
CA GLU A 46 11.02 2.72 -6.89
C GLU A 46 10.73 2.49 -8.36
N LEU A 47 9.51 2.06 -8.69
CA LEU A 47 9.12 1.82 -10.07
C LEU A 47 9.03 3.11 -10.88
N SER A 48 8.56 4.20 -10.28
CA SER A 48 8.53 5.49 -10.98
C SER A 48 9.93 5.98 -11.32
N SER A 49 10.89 5.81 -10.42
CA SER A 49 12.30 6.13 -10.65
C SER A 49 12.94 5.20 -11.68
N ALA A 50 12.76 3.88 -11.55
CA ALA A 50 13.42 2.89 -12.39
C ALA A 50 12.83 2.78 -13.81
N LYS A 51 11.53 3.02 -13.97
CA LYS A 51 10.80 2.82 -15.24
C LYS A 51 10.24 4.10 -15.85
N SER A 52 10.42 5.25 -15.20
CA SER A 52 9.86 6.54 -15.64
C SER A 52 8.33 6.46 -15.86
N THR A 53 7.64 5.67 -15.05
CA THR A 53 6.18 5.48 -15.10
C THR A 53 5.53 6.04 -13.84
N PHE A 54 4.40 6.72 -14.02
CA PHE A 54 3.67 7.34 -12.92
C PHE A 54 2.25 6.81 -12.79
N ARG A 55 1.85 5.85 -13.64
CA ARG A 55 0.52 5.25 -13.64
C ARG A 55 0.63 3.78 -13.32
N PHE A 56 -0.23 3.32 -12.43
CA PHE A 56 -0.17 1.97 -11.87
C PHE A 56 -1.55 1.34 -11.78
N THR A 57 -1.64 0.06 -12.08
CA THR A 57 -2.83 -0.76 -11.81
C THR A 57 -2.56 -1.66 -10.61
N ILE A 58 -3.37 -1.56 -9.57
CA ILE A 58 -3.32 -2.45 -8.42
C ILE A 58 -4.21 -3.65 -8.71
N LYS A 59 -3.60 -4.83 -8.85
CA LYS A 59 -4.27 -6.08 -9.20
C LYS A 59 -4.25 -7.08 -8.07
N GLY A 60 -5.36 -7.77 -7.89
CA GLY A 60 -5.41 -8.94 -7.02
C GLY A 60 -4.73 -10.14 -7.66
N ASP A 61 -4.43 -11.12 -6.82
CA ASP A 61 -4.09 -12.50 -7.19
C ASP A 61 -5.15 -13.17 -8.09
N ASN A 62 -6.40 -12.73 -8.00
CA ASN A 62 -7.49 -13.13 -8.90
C ASN A 62 -7.43 -12.49 -10.31
N GLY A 63 -6.40 -11.69 -10.60
CA GLY A 63 -6.19 -11.01 -11.88
C GLY A 63 -7.05 -9.78 -12.12
N LYS A 64 -7.97 -9.43 -11.20
CA LYS A 64 -8.84 -8.25 -11.33
C LYS A 64 -8.10 -6.99 -10.89
N THR A 65 -8.37 -5.89 -11.59
CA THR A 65 -7.90 -4.55 -11.22
C THR A 65 -8.80 -3.96 -10.14
N TYR A 66 -8.23 -3.61 -9.00
CA TYR A 66 -8.93 -3.05 -7.84
C TYR A 66 -8.82 -1.53 -7.80
N ILE A 67 -7.67 -0.97 -8.17
CA ILE A 67 -7.37 0.45 -8.04
C ILE A 67 -6.51 0.90 -9.22
N LEU A 68 -6.86 2.03 -9.82
CA LEU A 68 -5.96 2.78 -10.70
C LEU A 68 -5.28 3.85 -9.87
N ILE A 69 -3.97 3.96 -9.94
CA ILE A 69 -3.18 4.94 -9.18
C ILE A 69 -2.34 5.76 -10.14
N TRP A 70 -2.35 7.08 -9.97
CA TRP A 70 -1.41 8.00 -10.61
C TRP A 70 -0.61 8.71 -9.53
N LEU A 71 0.71 8.49 -9.53
CA LEU A 71 1.65 9.21 -8.68
C LEU A 71 1.82 10.66 -9.17
N LEU A 72 1.43 11.63 -8.34
CA LEU A 72 1.56 13.05 -8.65
C LEU A 72 2.85 13.67 -8.11
N ASN A 73 3.22 13.31 -6.89
CA ASN A 73 4.40 13.87 -6.24
C ASN A 73 4.98 12.89 -5.22
N SER A 74 6.31 12.74 -5.21
CA SER A 74 7.08 12.00 -4.21
C SER A 74 7.60 12.88 -3.09
N ASP A 75 7.69 14.19 -3.33
CA ASP A 75 8.37 15.12 -2.44
C ASP A 75 7.33 15.84 -1.57
N THR A 76 6.53 15.06 -0.84
CA THR A 76 5.48 15.57 0.04
C THR A 76 5.77 15.20 1.49
N LEU A 77 5.64 16.18 2.38
CA LEU A 77 5.67 15.98 3.83
C LEU A 77 4.27 16.17 4.40
N LEU A 78 3.80 15.20 5.17
CA LEU A 78 2.59 15.28 5.97
C LEU A 78 2.95 15.68 7.40
N VAL A 79 2.16 16.58 7.97
CA VAL A 79 2.29 17.04 9.35
C VAL A 79 1.01 16.69 10.09
N GLU A 80 1.12 15.89 11.14
CA GLU A 80 -0.04 15.54 11.97
C GLU A 80 -0.25 16.59 13.06
N SER A 81 -1.40 17.29 12.99
CA SER A 81 -1.81 18.20 14.05
C SER A 81 -2.44 17.42 15.20
N SER A 82 -2.05 17.73 16.43
CA SER A 82 -2.60 17.15 17.67
C SER A 82 -4.02 17.65 18.02
N GLY A 83 -4.80 18.08 17.03
CA GLY A 83 -6.08 18.75 17.20
C GLY A 83 -7.21 17.82 17.66
N SER A 84 -7.60 17.96 18.94
CA SER A 84 -8.84 17.52 19.60
C SER A 84 -9.48 16.21 19.09
N SER A 85 -9.29 15.13 19.86
CA SER A 85 -10.05 13.88 19.77
C SER A 85 -11.54 14.08 20.06
N SER A 86 -12.29 14.66 19.12
CA SER A 86 -13.75 14.69 19.18
C SER A 86 -14.34 13.67 18.20
N SER A 87 -14.54 12.47 18.73
CA SER A 87 -15.66 11.58 18.47
C SER A 87 -16.17 11.46 17.02
N HIS A 88 -15.46 10.75 16.14
CA HIS A 88 -16.11 10.06 15.03
C HIS A 88 -15.47 8.68 14.77
N ARG A 89 -15.96 7.72 15.56
CA ARG A 89 -16.08 6.28 15.29
C ARG A 89 -14.82 5.58 14.78
N ASP A 90 -14.16 4.94 15.74
CA ASP A 90 -13.30 3.78 15.61
C ASP A 90 -13.83 2.80 14.55
N PHE A 91 -13.19 2.81 13.38
CA PHE A 91 -13.18 1.66 12.49
C PHE A 91 -11.83 0.95 12.69
N THR A 92 -11.69 0.25 13.81
CA THR A 92 -10.54 -0.62 14.12
C THR A 92 -10.60 -1.92 13.31
N LEU A 93 -10.87 -1.85 11.99
CA LEU A 93 -10.93 -3.06 11.16
C LEU A 93 -9.55 -3.73 11.05
N PHE A 94 -8.48 -2.98 11.29
CA PHE A 94 -7.11 -3.47 11.23
C PHE A 94 -6.32 -3.12 12.50
N GLY A 95 -6.77 -3.61 13.66
CA GLY A 95 -5.93 -3.81 14.85
C GLY A 95 -5.16 -2.61 15.41
N ASP A 96 -5.53 -1.38 15.05
CA ASP A 96 -4.82 -0.18 15.49
C ASP A 96 -5.34 0.24 16.87
N THR A 97 -4.68 -0.24 17.91
CA THR A 97 -4.82 0.30 19.27
C THR A 97 -4.06 1.62 19.31
N LEU A 98 -4.61 2.66 18.68
CA LEU A 98 -4.06 4.01 18.77
C LEU A 98 -4.39 4.55 20.17
N THR A 99 -3.59 4.18 21.15
CA THR A 99 -3.41 5.07 22.30
C THR A 99 -2.85 6.38 21.73
N PRO A 100 -3.44 7.54 22.04
CA PRO A 100 -2.87 8.81 21.61
C PRO A 100 -1.60 9.00 22.43
N SER A 101 -0.46 8.53 21.90
CA SER A 101 0.80 8.89 22.51
C SER A 101 0.96 10.41 22.31
N SER A 102 1.16 11.11 23.42
CA SER A 102 1.44 12.55 23.46
C SER A 102 2.85 12.83 22.93
N GLY A 103 3.14 12.34 21.74
CA GLY A 103 4.42 12.48 21.05
C GLY A 103 4.52 13.79 20.29
N PRO A 104 5.74 14.18 19.87
CA PRO A 104 5.95 15.33 19.00
C PRO A 104 5.12 15.19 17.72
N VAL A 105 4.70 16.34 17.16
CA VAL A 105 4.02 16.43 15.85
C VAL A 105 4.74 15.54 14.84
N GLY A 106 4.07 14.46 14.42
CA GLY A 106 4.62 13.49 13.50
C GLY A 106 4.74 14.09 12.10
N THR A 107 5.97 14.28 11.62
CA THR A 107 6.25 14.58 10.21
C THR A 107 6.55 13.28 9.47
N TRP A 108 5.80 13.02 8.41
CA TRP A 108 5.93 11.81 7.60
C TRP A 108 6.22 12.17 6.14
N ASN A 109 7.16 11.46 5.51
CA ASN A 109 7.26 11.47 4.06
C ASN A 109 6.01 10.79 3.48
N ALA A 110 5.50 11.33 2.38
CA ALA A 110 4.32 10.77 1.74
C ALA A 110 4.36 10.94 0.23
N LEU A 111 3.69 10.02 -0.45
CA LEU A 111 3.37 10.16 -1.86
C LEU A 111 1.99 10.79 -2.02
N LYS A 112 1.90 11.85 -2.82
CA LYS A 112 0.60 12.37 -3.27
C LYS A 112 0.16 11.58 -4.49
N VAL A 113 -1.00 10.95 -4.40
CA VAL A 113 -1.55 10.10 -5.46
C VAL A 113 -2.97 10.51 -5.84
N LEU A 114 -3.29 10.30 -7.11
CA LEU A 114 -4.66 10.20 -7.58
C LEU A 114 -5.06 8.74 -7.66
N TYR A 115 -6.30 8.41 -7.31
CA TYR A 115 -6.78 7.06 -7.48
C TYR A 115 -8.25 6.97 -7.92
N GLN A 116 -8.57 5.82 -8.52
CA GLN A 116 -9.93 5.40 -8.83
C GLN A 116 -10.16 3.95 -8.38
N PRO A 117 -11.21 3.67 -7.59
CA PRO A 117 -11.61 2.31 -7.31
C PRO A 117 -12.23 1.65 -8.55
N CYS A 118 -11.84 0.40 -8.80
CA CYS A 118 -12.37 -0.44 -9.89
C CYS A 118 -13.19 -1.64 -9.39
N ILE A 119 -13.49 -1.68 -8.09
CA ILE A 119 -14.35 -2.70 -7.50
C ILE A 119 -15.77 -2.66 -8.09
N GLN A 120 -16.42 -3.82 -8.18
CA GLN A 120 -17.80 -3.97 -8.66
C GLN A 120 -18.06 -3.36 -10.05
N CYS A 121 -17.10 -3.50 -10.98
CA CYS A 121 -17.16 -2.96 -12.35
C CYS A 121 -17.24 -1.43 -12.44
N ARG A 122 -16.96 -0.71 -11.35
CA ARG A 122 -16.80 0.74 -11.38
C ARG A 122 -15.57 1.10 -12.23
N ASN A 123 -15.64 2.22 -12.97
CA ASN A 123 -14.53 2.72 -13.79
C ASN A 123 -13.99 1.67 -14.78
N LYS A 124 -14.82 0.72 -15.23
CA LYS A 124 -14.40 -0.40 -16.08
C LYS A 124 -13.75 0.09 -17.38
N GLU A 125 -14.38 1.03 -18.09
CA GLU A 125 -13.83 1.56 -19.36
C GLU A 125 -12.44 2.18 -19.17
N LEU A 126 -12.24 2.91 -18.07
CA LEU A 126 -10.95 3.50 -17.74
C LEU A 126 -9.91 2.44 -17.37
N ALA A 127 -10.33 1.40 -16.63
CA ALA A 127 -9.47 0.27 -16.30
C ALA A 127 -9.05 -0.49 -17.55
N ASP A 128 -9.99 -0.82 -18.43
CA ASP A 128 -9.75 -1.49 -19.71
C ASP A 128 -8.80 -0.65 -20.58
N ALA A 129 -8.97 0.68 -20.63
CA ALA A 129 -8.05 1.57 -21.34
C ALA A 129 -6.63 1.60 -20.75
N TRP A 130 -6.48 1.43 -19.44
CA TRP A 130 -5.17 1.38 -18.76
C TRP A 130 -4.49 0.01 -18.88
N GLU A 131 -5.24 -1.07 -19.14
CA GLU A 131 -4.67 -2.40 -19.37
C GLU A 131 -3.82 -2.45 -20.65
N ASP A 132 -4.24 -1.72 -21.68
CA ASP A 132 -3.56 -1.68 -22.98
C ASP A 132 -2.49 -0.56 -23.08
N ASP A 133 -2.39 0.32 -22.07
CA ASP A 133 -1.44 1.44 -22.04
C ASP A 133 -0.05 0.97 -21.54
N LEU A 134 0.95 0.99 -22.45
CA LEU A 134 2.34 0.64 -22.14
C LEU A 134 2.98 1.52 -21.04
N GLY A 135 2.45 2.72 -20.83
CA GLY A 135 2.88 3.64 -19.77
C GLY A 135 2.35 3.28 -18.39
N VAL A 136 1.47 2.30 -18.26
CA VAL A 136 0.85 1.86 -17.00
C VAL A 136 1.53 0.60 -16.48
N HIS A 137 1.95 0.61 -15.21
CA HIS A 137 2.63 -0.53 -14.59
C HIS A 137 1.74 -1.32 -13.63
N PRO A 138 1.55 -2.64 -13.84
CA PRO A 138 0.76 -3.45 -12.93
C PRO A 138 1.54 -3.84 -11.67
N LEU A 139 0.93 -3.63 -10.51
CA LEU A 139 1.36 -4.12 -9.20
C LEU A 139 0.39 -5.21 -8.72
N LYS A 140 0.93 -6.36 -8.33
CA LYS A 140 0.12 -7.51 -7.88
C LYS A 140 0.24 -7.69 -6.37
N PHE A 141 -0.90 -7.76 -5.69
CA PHE A 141 -0.99 -8.04 -4.27
C PHE A 141 -2.11 -9.06 -3.99
N PRO A 142 -2.14 -9.68 -2.80
CA PRO A 142 -3.30 -10.44 -2.36
C PRO A 142 -4.57 -9.57 -2.42
N SER A 143 -5.69 -10.14 -2.84
CA SER A 143 -6.97 -9.40 -2.96
C SER A 143 -7.37 -8.67 -1.69
N GLU A 144 -7.08 -9.25 -0.52
CA GLU A 144 -7.32 -8.61 0.79
C GLU A 144 -6.50 -7.33 0.98
N THR A 145 -5.20 -7.37 0.65
CA THR A 145 -4.32 -6.18 0.69
C THR A 145 -4.78 -5.09 -0.28
N CYS A 146 -5.31 -5.45 -1.45
CA CYS A 146 -5.88 -4.47 -2.38
C CYS A 146 -7.09 -3.73 -1.78
N LEU A 147 -7.97 -4.45 -1.07
CA LEU A 147 -9.13 -3.86 -0.40
C LEU A 147 -8.72 -3.00 0.80
N GLU A 148 -7.76 -3.47 1.59
CA GLU A 148 -7.17 -2.71 2.69
C GLU A 148 -6.53 -1.40 2.21
N LEU A 149 -5.75 -1.46 1.13
CA LEU A 149 -5.18 -0.26 0.49
C LEU A 149 -6.27 0.72 0.04
N LEU A 150 -7.37 0.22 -0.52
CA LEU A 150 -8.49 1.09 -0.93
C LEU A 150 -9.12 1.80 0.28
N LEU A 151 -9.23 1.12 1.43
CA LEU A 151 -9.72 1.72 2.66
C LEU A 151 -8.74 2.79 3.19
N ILE A 152 -7.43 2.51 3.17
CA ILE A 152 -6.38 3.47 3.56
C ILE A 152 -6.46 4.74 2.69
N LEU A 153 -6.58 4.58 1.36
CA LEU A 153 -6.72 5.70 0.43
C LEU A 153 -8.03 6.49 0.68
N GLY A 154 -9.13 5.79 0.97
CA GLY A 154 -10.41 6.40 1.32
C GLY A 154 -10.32 7.25 2.59
N LEU A 155 -9.73 6.71 3.66
CA LEU A 155 -9.50 7.42 4.91
C LEU A 155 -8.64 8.66 4.70
N SER A 156 -7.54 8.53 3.96
CA SER A 156 -6.68 9.65 3.57
C SER A 156 -7.43 10.72 2.78
N THR A 157 -8.30 10.33 1.85
CA THR A 157 -9.13 11.28 1.09
C THR A 157 -10.10 12.02 2.00
N THR A 158 -10.75 11.32 2.93
CA THR A 158 -11.73 11.93 3.83
C THR A 158 -11.12 12.92 4.82
N SER A 159 -9.84 12.77 5.17
CA SER A 159 -9.13 13.73 6.03
C SER A 159 -8.81 15.05 5.32
N LEU A 160 -8.89 15.10 3.99
CA LEU A 160 -8.71 16.32 3.22
C LEU A 160 -9.97 17.21 3.23
N PRO A 161 -9.80 18.55 3.12
CA PRO A 161 -10.91 19.46 2.85
C PRO A 161 -11.69 19.03 1.60
N PRO A 162 -13.04 19.13 1.57
CA PRO A 162 -13.86 18.67 0.44
C PRO A 162 -13.39 19.16 -0.94
N SER A 163 -12.89 20.40 -1.03
CA SER A 163 -12.37 20.99 -2.26
C SER A 163 -11.09 20.33 -2.79
N LEU A 164 -10.36 19.60 -1.94
CA LEU A 164 -9.10 18.93 -2.28
C LEU A 164 -9.25 17.42 -2.46
N ARG A 165 -10.44 16.86 -2.25
CA ARG A 165 -10.67 15.40 -2.31
C ARG A 165 -10.66 14.84 -3.73
N CYS A 166 -10.91 15.69 -4.73
CA CYS A 166 -11.03 15.27 -6.12
C CYS A 166 -10.23 16.19 -7.05
N MET A 167 -9.62 15.60 -8.09
CA MET A 167 -8.96 16.33 -9.17
C MET A 167 -9.17 15.58 -10.48
N ASN A 168 -9.72 16.25 -11.51
CA ASN A 168 -10.01 15.66 -12.83
C ASN A 168 -10.77 14.32 -12.75
N SER A 169 -11.82 14.28 -11.93
CA SER A 169 -12.63 13.09 -11.61
C SER A 169 -11.95 12.02 -10.76
N PHE A 170 -10.64 12.06 -10.51
CA PHE A 170 -9.93 11.16 -9.60
C PHE A 170 -10.03 11.63 -8.15
N GLN A 171 -9.93 10.69 -7.20
CA GLN A 171 -9.80 11.00 -5.78
C GLN A 171 -8.33 11.28 -5.44
N VAL A 172 -8.08 12.21 -4.52
CA VAL A 172 -6.74 12.60 -4.06
C VAL A 172 -6.47 11.96 -2.71
N ALA A 173 -5.34 11.27 -2.57
CA ALA A 173 -4.91 10.69 -1.30
C ALA A 173 -3.39 10.86 -1.09
N PHE A 174 -2.96 10.58 0.13
CA PHE A 174 -1.56 10.57 0.53
C PHE A 174 -1.20 9.20 1.14
N LEU A 175 -0.14 8.58 0.62
CA LEU A 175 0.43 7.35 1.16
C LEU A 175 1.69 7.68 1.96
N LYS A 176 1.63 7.48 3.28
CA LYS A 176 2.76 7.63 4.19
C LYS A 176 3.83 6.57 3.88
N MET A 177 5.09 6.98 3.98
CA MET A 177 6.28 6.13 3.87
C MET A 177 6.83 5.82 5.26
#